data_AF-R9XD67-F1
#
_entry.id   AF-R9XD67-F1
#
_cell.length_a   1.000
_cell.length_b   1.000
_cell.length_c   1.000
_cell.angle_alpha   90.00
_cell.angle_beta   90.00
_cell.angle_gamma   90.00
#
_symmetry.space_group_name_H-M   'P 1'
#
loop_
_entity.id
_entity.type
_entity.pdbx_description
1 polymer ?
#
loop_
_entity_poly.entity_id
_entity_poly.type
_entity_poly.pdbx_seq_one_letter_code
_entity_poly.pdbx_strand_id
1 'polypeptide(L)'
;MEEWRIQDRMSQLADALEAPAEHGVGSVNGLVDMLQLDLGVMVRLDADAQPLLAAMKKVLTATEVSGLDYSGLLSLLDTVVKLAPFEAVLEVFSVEDIITALESDDQLVRTSCKVLAVSHPKDLFSTTRIMDVLLQLYFSQRTVPVNAVEDVFQSLCTDGLIRRRILENNYPLLREMRSTDDAILFSRYLVLMTILFRHIDRSEFQKELFVPTTEEVLDSLKKDIFLFINVAKYYRALLEHATDPGAAGGPRDWALSYILPVLHAFGHIYENKEKYIEVHSYARAYLFQLLRTVSYLEDMEIFRELDVKYLRISSDNPDVMHFMAIFNPMYLYRYHLDLLTSQVTVKPSFLPVLKNVVSCPETFEILKPALTASAILIMPYSEQMVLLGQLSSYPHSTEYLVQELPKVMSNLICNENGPITEPETIELRKKVFENLLLYSATVLNVWYEPLLDEYTNICSGKTSFVRTEVVDMYL
;
A
#
# COMPACT_ATOMS: atom_id res chain seq x y z
N MET A 1 -30.58 -1.10 -25.36
CA MET A 1 -30.22 -0.77 -26.76
C MET A 1 -28.71 -0.91 -27.01
N GLU A 2 -27.89 -1.13 -25.99
CA GLU A 2 -26.43 -1.37 -26.13
C GLU A 2 -26.08 -2.86 -26.27
N GLU A 3 -26.82 -3.76 -25.61
CA GLU A 3 -26.53 -5.21 -25.59
C GLU A 3 -26.53 -5.89 -26.96
N TRP A 4 -27.54 -5.65 -27.80
CA TRP A 4 -27.61 -6.25 -29.14
C TRP A 4 -26.42 -5.83 -30.03
N ARG A 5 -25.95 -4.59 -29.83
CA ARG A 5 -24.81 -4.04 -30.57
C ARG A 5 -23.50 -4.66 -30.10
N ILE A 6 -23.37 -4.93 -28.80
CA ILE A 6 -22.21 -5.62 -28.23
C ILE A 6 -22.19 -7.08 -28.71
N GLN A 7 -23.33 -7.79 -28.65
CA GLN A 7 -23.43 -9.16 -29.15
C GLN A 7 -23.09 -9.24 -30.66
N ASP A 8 -23.61 -8.31 -31.47
CA ASP A 8 -23.31 -8.25 -32.90
C ASP A 8 -21.82 -7.99 -33.17
N ARG A 9 -21.20 -7.07 -32.42
CA ARG A 9 -19.75 -6.80 -32.51
C ARG A 9 -18.89 -7.98 -32.05
N MET A 10 -19.30 -8.67 -31.00
CA MET A 10 -18.63 -9.88 -30.52
C MET A 10 -18.69 -10.99 -31.55
N SER A 11 -19.84 -11.22 -32.18
CA SER A 11 -19.99 -12.20 -33.26
C SER A 11 -19.15 -11.83 -34.49
N GLN A 12 -19.18 -10.55 -34.91
CA GLN A 12 -18.36 -10.07 -36.03
C GLN A 12 -16.86 -10.25 -35.78
N LEU A 13 -16.40 -9.99 -34.55
CA LEU A 13 -15.00 -10.20 -34.19
C LEU A 13 -14.67 -11.69 -34.11
N ALA A 14 -15.56 -12.53 -33.58
CA ALA A 14 -15.36 -13.98 -33.54
C ALA A 14 -15.16 -14.55 -34.96
N ASP A 15 -16.03 -14.17 -35.90
CA ASP A 15 -15.94 -14.59 -37.31
C ASP A 15 -14.65 -14.07 -37.97
N ALA A 16 -14.29 -12.81 -37.72
CA ALA A 16 -13.09 -12.21 -38.28
C ALA A 16 -11.80 -12.86 -37.74
N LEU A 17 -11.81 -13.32 -36.49
CA LEU A 17 -10.70 -14.04 -35.86
C LEU A 17 -10.55 -15.48 -36.39
N GLU A 18 -11.60 -16.10 -36.93
CA GLU A 18 -11.47 -17.44 -37.53
C GLU A 18 -10.62 -17.42 -38.81
N ALA A 19 -10.65 -16.31 -39.56
CA ALA A 19 -9.88 -16.11 -40.78
C ALA A 19 -9.32 -14.67 -40.89
N PRO A 20 -8.29 -14.29 -40.08
CA PRO A 20 -7.81 -12.92 -40.00
C PRO A 20 -7.23 -12.39 -41.33
N ALA A 21 -6.63 -13.28 -42.11
CA ALA A 21 -6.03 -12.94 -43.41
C ALA A 21 -7.09 -12.61 -44.47
N GLU A 22 -8.29 -13.21 -44.38
CA GLU A 22 -9.39 -12.99 -45.33
C GLU A 22 -10.14 -11.68 -45.04
N HIS A 23 -10.24 -11.30 -43.75
CA HIS A 23 -10.93 -10.09 -43.30
C HIS A 23 -10.04 -8.84 -43.25
N GLY A 24 -8.73 -9.02 -43.41
CA GLY A 24 -7.74 -7.95 -43.32
C GLY A 24 -7.39 -7.61 -41.88
N VAL A 25 -6.12 -7.81 -41.52
CA VAL A 25 -5.64 -7.70 -40.14
C VAL A 25 -5.87 -6.33 -39.50
N GLY A 26 -5.79 -5.23 -40.28
CA GLY A 26 -6.11 -3.90 -39.79
C GLY A 26 -7.58 -3.72 -39.38
N SER A 27 -8.50 -4.41 -40.04
CA SER A 27 -9.93 -4.41 -39.67
C SER A 27 -10.16 -5.18 -38.38
N VAL A 28 -9.46 -6.32 -38.20
CA VAL A 28 -9.52 -7.10 -36.96
C VAL A 28 -9.03 -6.26 -35.78
N ASN A 29 -7.87 -5.60 -35.91
CA ASN A 29 -7.35 -4.72 -34.86
C ASN A 29 -8.34 -3.59 -34.53
N GLY A 30 -8.96 -2.96 -35.53
CA GLY A 30 -9.99 -1.94 -35.31
C GLY A 30 -11.24 -2.46 -34.59
N LEU A 31 -11.66 -3.70 -34.86
CA LEU A 31 -12.75 -4.36 -34.14
C LEU A 31 -12.39 -4.66 -32.68
N VAL A 32 -11.15 -5.09 -32.42
CA VAL A 32 -10.63 -5.30 -31.06
C VAL A 32 -10.68 -3.99 -30.27
N ASP A 33 -10.17 -2.89 -30.82
CA ASP A 33 -10.15 -1.57 -30.16
C ASP A 33 -11.57 -1.06 -29.86
N MET A 34 -12.48 -1.19 -30.82
CA MET A 34 -13.87 -0.76 -30.66
C MET A 34 -14.58 -1.57 -29.57
N LEU A 35 -14.41 -2.89 -29.56
CA LEU A 35 -15.05 -3.73 -28.56
C LEU A 35 -14.44 -3.50 -27.17
N GLN A 36 -13.13 -3.27 -27.08
CA GLN A 36 -12.46 -2.92 -25.83
C GLN A 36 -13.00 -1.62 -25.23
N LEU A 37 -13.22 -0.59 -26.07
CA LEU A 37 -13.84 0.67 -25.65
C LEU A 37 -15.29 0.49 -25.17
N ASP A 38 -16.08 -0.30 -25.88
CA ASP A 38 -17.48 -0.57 -25.51
C ASP A 38 -17.57 -1.32 -24.16
N LEU A 39 -16.72 -2.34 -23.97
CA LEU A 39 -16.71 -3.15 -22.75
C LEU A 39 -16.09 -2.42 -21.56
N GLY A 40 -15.23 -1.41 -21.80
CA GLY A 40 -14.53 -0.67 -20.75
C GLY A 40 -15.45 0.09 -19.78
N VAL A 41 -16.72 0.32 -20.14
CA VAL A 41 -17.72 1.00 -19.30
C VAL A 41 -18.67 0.01 -18.61
N MET A 42 -18.61 -1.28 -18.96
CA MET A 42 -19.52 -2.30 -18.47
C MET A 42 -19.05 -2.92 -17.15
N VAL A 43 -20.01 -3.35 -16.34
CA VAL A 43 -19.76 -4.05 -15.07
C VAL A 43 -19.97 -5.57 -15.20
N ARG A 44 -20.81 -6.00 -16.14
CA ARG A 44 -21.12 -7.41 -16.41
C ARG A 44 -21.48 -7.59 -17.89
N LEU A 45 -21.21 -8.77 -18.41
CA LEU A 45 -21.61 -9.20 -19.75
C LEU A 45 -22.75 -10.22 -19.65
N ASP A 46 -23.92 -9.85 -20.17
CA ASP A 46 -25.08 -10.74 -20.29
C ASP A 46 -25.18 -11.40 -21.70
N ALA A 47 -24.29 -10.99 -22.61
CA ALA A 47 -24.11 -11.55 -23.95
C ALA A 47 -23.33 -12.88 -23.90
N ASP A 48 -23.58 -13.76 -24.88
CA ASP A 48 -22.84 -15.02 -25.01
C ASP A 48 -21.42 -14.76 -25.52
N ALA A 49 -20.45 -14.93 -24.61
CA ALA A 49 -19.03 -14.74 -24.89
C ALA A 49 -18.32 -15.96 -25.44
N GLN A 50 -18.95 -17.14 -25.44
CA GLN A 50 -18.28 -18.39 -25.80
C GLN A 50 -17.71 -18.40 -27.22
N PRO A 51 -18.42 -17.93 -28.26
CA PRO A 51 -17.89 -17.92 -29.62
C PRO A 51 -16.64 -17.05 -29.74
N LEU A 52 -16.67 -15.86 -29.12
CA LEU A 52 -15.56 -14.94 -29.11
C LEU A 52 -14.36 -15.52 -28.34
N LEU A 53 -14.58 -16.03 -27.13
CA LEU A 53 -13.53 -16.65 -26.33
C LEU A 53 -12.88 -17.84 -27.06
N ALA A 54 -13.67 -18.67 -27.75
CA ALA A 54 -13.17 -19.79 -28.52
C ALA A 54 -12.33 -19.35 -29.73
N ALA A 55 -12.79 -18.33 -30.46
CA ALA A 55 -12.04 -17.74 -31.56
C ALA A 55 -10.71 -17.13 -31.09
N MET A 56 -10.74 -16.40 -29.96
CA MET A 56 -9.55 -15.84 -29.33
C MET A 56 -8.57 -16.94 -28.89
N LYS A 57 -9.05 -17.99 -28.22
CA LYS A 57 -8.24 -19.16 -27.83
C LYS A 57 -7.54 -19.80 -29.04
N LYS A 58 -8.28 -20.01 -30.12
CA LYS A 58 -7.76 -20.59 -31.37
C LYS A 58 -6.64 -19.73 -31.96
N VAL A 59 -6.84 -18.41 -32.03
CA VAL A 59 -5.82 -17.48 -32.56
C VAL A 59 -4.59 -17.39 -31.66
N LEU A 60 -4.76 -17.38 -30.34
CA LEU A 60 -3.67 -17.30 -29.37
C LEU A 60 -2.83 -18.58 -29.28
N THR A 61 -3.39 -19.73 -29.65
CA THR A 61 -2.70 -21.02 -29.66
C THR A 61 -2.16 -21.41 -31.04
N ALA A 62 -2.58 -20.72 -32.10
CA ALA A 62 -2.10 -20.94 -33.46
C ALA A 62 -0.77 -20.21 -33.73
N THR A 63 -0.17 -20.48 -34.88
CA THR A 63 1.02 -19.77 -35.37
C THR A 63 0.76 -18.27 -35.48
N GLU A 64 1.74 -17.44 -35.11
CA GLU A 64 1.61 -15.99 -35.16
C GLU A 64 1.16 -15.47 -36.54
N VAL A 65 0.13 -14.63 -36.52
CA VAL A 65 -0.45 -13.95 -37.68
C VAL A 65 0.21 -12.58 -37.80
N SER A 66 0.97 -12.38 -38.89
CA SER A 66 1.70 -11.13 -39.14
C SER A 66 0.76 -9.91 -39.15
N GLY A 67 1.08 -8.91 -38.31
CA GLY A 67 0.38 -7.62 -38.22
C GLY A 67 -0.79 -7.58 -37.24
N LEU A 68 -1.17 -8.71 -36.64
CA LEU A 68 -2.24 -8.75 -35.64
C LEU A 68 -1.73 -8.16 -34.33
N ASP A 69 -2.51 -7.28 -33.71
CA ASP A 69 -2.17 -6.76 -32.38
C ASP A 69 -2.58 -7.74 -31.28
N TYR A 70 -1.67 -8.67 -30.99
CA TYR A 70 -1.83 -9.63 -29.89
C TYR A 70 -1.95 -8.96 -28.52
N SER A 71 -1.35 -7.77 -28.34
CA SER A 71 -1.44 -7.05 -27.06
C SER A 71 -2.86 -6.50 -26.82
N GLY A 72 -3.45 -5.91 -27.86
CA GLY A 72 -4.86 -5.49 -27.87
C GLY A 72 -5.81 -6.66 -27.68
N LEU A 73 -5.60 -7.77 -28.40
CA LEU A 73 -6.43 -8.97 -28.29
C LEU A 73 -6.43 -9.54 -26.86
N LEU A 74 -5.30 -9.51 -26.18
CA LEU A 74 -5.16 -10.01 -24.82
C LEU A 74 -5.69 -9.04 -23.77
N SER A 75 -5.63 -7.74 -24.03
CA SER A 75 -6.37 -6.75 -23.25
C SER A 75 -7.87 -6.98 -23.34
N LEU A 76 -8.37 -7.30 -24.54
CA LEU A 76 -9.77 -7.66 -24.75
C LEU A 76 -10.14 -8.95 -24.02
N LEU A 77 -9.29 -9.97 -24.07
CA LEU A 77 -9.56 -11.24 -23.40
C LEU A 77 -9.72 -11.04 -21.89
N ASP A 78 -8.84 -10.23 -21.30
CA ASP A 78 -8.92 -9.84 -19.90
C ASP A 78 -10.26 -9.18 -19.55
N THR A 79 -10.70 -8.23 -20.37
CA THR A 79 -11.98 -7.56 -20.18
C THR A 79 -13.15 -8.54 -20.28
N VAL A 80 -13.18 -9.39 -21.31
CA VAL A 80 -14.27 -10.35 -21.53
C VAL A 80 -14.34 -11.37 -20.39
N VAL A 81 -13.20 -11.93 -19.97
CA VAL A 81 -13.10 -12.91 -18.89
C VAL A 81 -13.56 -12.35 -17.55
N LYS A 82 -13.32 -11.06 -17.28
CA LYS A 82 -13.80 -10.37 -16.07
C LYS A 82 -15.31 -10.15 -16.07
N LEU A 83 -15.90 -9.92 -17.24
CA LEU A 83 -17.32 -9.57 -17.37
C LEU A 83 -18.23 -10.78 -17.59
N ALA A 84 -17.72 -11.85 -18.20
CA ALA A 84 -18.47 -13.06 -18.51
C ALA A 84 -18.69 -13.94 -17.26
N PRO A 85 -19.79 -14.71 -17.21
CA PRO A 85 -19.94 -15.78 -16.22
C PRO A 85 -18.78 -16.77 -16.28
N PHE A 86 -18.20 -17.12 -15.13
CA PHE A 86 -16.98 -17.94 -15.09
C PHE A 86 -17.21 -19.37 -15.63
N GLU A 87 -18.42 -19.90 -15.48
CA GLU A 87 -18.83 -21.18 -16.06
C GLU A 87 -18.67 -21.18 -17.59
N ALA A 88 -19.07 -20.08 -18.26
CA ALA A 88 -18.93 -19.94 -19.70
C ALA A 88 -17.46 -19.85 -20.15
N VAL A 89 -16.60 -19.28 -19.31
CA VAL A 89 -15.14 -19.24 -19.55
C VAL A 89 -14.55 -20.65 -19.47
N LEU A 90 -14.93 -21.45 -18.47
CA LEU A 90 -14.43 -22.82 -18.29
C LEU A 90 -14.85 -23.79 -19.39
N GLU A 91 -16.01 -23.59 -20.01
CA GLU A 91 -16.44 -24.39 -21.15
C GLU A 91 -15.50 -24.24 -22.35
N VAL A 92 -14.85 -23.07 -22.48
CA VAL A 92 -13.88 -22.79 -23.54
C VAL A 92 -12.45 -23.12 -23.11
N PHE A 93 -12.07 -22.80 -21.87
CA PHE A 93 -10.74 -23.02 -21.31
C PHE A 93 -10.77 -24.14 -20.28
N SER A 94 -10.50 -25.37 -20.72
CA SER A 94 -10.43 -26.51 -19.81
C SER A 94 -9.23 -26.40 -18.87
N VAL A 95 -9.26 -27.14 -17.76
CA VAL A 95 -8.16 -27.21 -16.79
C VAL A 95 -6.84 -27.61 -17.46
N GLU A 96 -6.87 -28.56 -18.39
CA GLU A 96 -5.67 -29.02 -19.12
C GLU A 96 -5.15 -27.95 -20.10
N ASP A 97 -6.05 -27.17 -20.72
CA ASP A 97 -5.65 -26.03 -21.55
C ASP A 97 -4.92 -24.97 -20.73
N ILE A 98 -5.43 -24.68 -19.53
CA ILE A 98 -4.82 -23.71 -18.61
C ILE A 98 -3.43 -24.19 -18.18
N ILE A 99 -3.29 -25.47 -17.80
CA ILE A 99 -1.99 -26.06 -17.44
C ILE A 99 -1.01 -25.96 -18.61
N THR A 100 -1.43 -26.35 -19.80
CA THR A 100 -0.59 -26.29 -21.01
C THR A 100 -0.16 -24.86 -21.32
N ALA A 101 -1.05 -23.88 -21.14
CA ALA A 101 -0.75 -22.47 -21.33
C ALA A 101 0.21 -21.91 -20.26
N LEU A 102 0.12 -22.38 -19.01
CA LEU A 102 1.06 -22.02 -17.93
C LEU A 102 2.48 -22.57 -18.15
N GLU A 103 2.63 -23.64 -18.93
CA GLU A 103 3.91 -24.25 -19.27
C GLU A 103 4.50 -23.73 -20.60
N SER A 104 3.82 -22.77 -21.24
CA SER A 104 4.14 -22.24 -22.56
C SER A 104 4.79 -20.85 -22.49
N ASP A 105 4.54 -19.99 -23.48
CA ASP A 105 5.06 -18.63 -23.59
C ASP A 105 4.53 -17.68 -22.49
N ASP A 106 5.34 -16.68 -22.12
CA ASP A 106 5.05 -15.66 -21.11
C ASP A 106 3.69 -15.00 -21.30
N GLN A 107 3.27 -14.78 -22.54
CA GLN A 107 2.02 -14.12 -22.86
C GLN A 107 0.80 -15.02 -22.57
N LEU A 108 0.92 -16.32 -22.83
CA LEU A 108 -0.09 -17.31 -22.47
C LEU A 108 -0.14 -17.52 -20.95
N VAL A 109 1.01 -17.50 -20.28
CA VAL A 109 1.07 -17.53 -18.81
C VAL A 109 0.29 -16.35 -18.22
N ARG A 110 0.53 -15.12 -18.68
CA ARG A 110 -0.20 -13.91 -18.20
C ARG A 110 -1.70 -14.06 -18.38
N THR A 111 -2.11 -14.61 -19.51
CA THR A 111 -3.51 -14.84 -19.86
C THR A 111 -4.16 -15.85 -18.93
N SER A 112 -3.53 -17.00 -18.74
CA SER A 112 -3.97 -18.03 -17.80
C SER A 112 -4.06 -17.50 -16.39
N CYS A 113 -3.08 -16.71 -15.94
CA CYS A 113 -3.13 -16.07 -14.62
C CYS A 113 -4.34 -15.15 -14.46
N LYS A 114 -4.69 -14.36 -15.48
CA LYS A 114 -5.89 -13.50 -15.43
C LYS A 114 -7.18 -14.32 -15.32
N VAL A 115 -7.29 -15.41 -16.09
CA VAL A 115 -8.43 -16.34 -16.00
C VAL A 115 -8.52 -16.95 -14.60
N LEU A 116 -7.39 -17.40 -14.04
CA LEU A 116 -7.34 -17.99 -12.71
C LEU A 116 -7.70 -16.98 -11.61
N ALA A 117 -7.24 -15.73 -11.72
CA ALA A 117 -7.48 -14.70 -10.71
C ALA A 117 -8.97 -14.36 -10.54
N VAL A 118 -9.80 -14.54 -11.58
CA VAL A 118 -11.24 -14.27 -11.50
C VAL A 118 -12.08 -15.51 -11.17
N SER A 119 -11.45 -16.64 -10.83
CA SER A 119 -12.17 -17.89 -10.66
C SER A 119 -13.24 -17.82 -9.58
N HIS A 120 -14.43 -18.32 -9.91
CA HIS A 120 -15.55 -18.41 -9.00
C HIS A 120 -16.24 -19.78 -9.13
N PRO A 121 -16.41 -20.55 -8.02
CA PRO A 121 -15.90 -20.27 -6.68
C PRO A 121 -14.36 -20.33 -6.64
N LYS A 122 -13.73 -19.66 -5.67
CA LYS A 122 -12.26 -19.52 -5.61
C LYS A 122 -11.51 -20.84 -5.37
N ASP A 123 -12.20 -21.82 -4.80
CA ASP A 123 -11.68 -23.15 -4.48
C ASP A 123 -11.76 -24.12 -5.65
N LEU A 124 -12.31 -23.72 -6.80
CA LEU A 124 -12.57 -24.59 -7.94
C LEU A 124 -11.35 -25.42 -8.35
N PHE A 125 -10.16 -24.79 -8.33
CA PHE A 125 -8.92 -25.42 -8.76
C PHE A 125 -8.12 -26.09 -7.63
N SER A 126 -8.63 -26.10 -6.39
CA SER A 126 -7.92 -26.63 -5.21
C SER A 126 -7.56 -28.12 -5.31
N THR A 127 -8.34 -28.90 -6.05
CA THR A 127 -8.13 -30.34 -6.28
C THR A 127 -7.27 -30.65 -7.51
N THR A 128 -7.00 -29.64 -8.34
CA THR A 128 -6.25 -29.78 -9.60
C THR A 128 -4.74 -29.57 -9.37
N ARG A 129 -3.94 -29.79 -10.42
CA ARG A 129 -2.49 -29.52 -10.41
C ARG A 129 -2.12 -28.06 -10.70
N ILE A 130 -3.10 -27.18 -10.99
CA ILE A 130 -2.85 -25.79 -11.36
C ILE A 130 -2.00 -25.06 -10.31
N MET A 131 -2.32 -25.23 -9.03
CA MET A 131 -1.56 -24.59 -7.95
C MET A 131 -0.11 -25.08 -7.88
N ASP A 132 0.12 -26.37 -8.14
CA ASP A 132 1.46 -26.94 -8.14
C ASP A 132 2.29 -26.38 -9.30
N VAL A 133 1.68 -26.28 -10.49
CA VAL A 133 2.32 -25.70 -11.69
C VAL A 133 2.61 -24.22 -11.48
N LEU A 134 1.69 -23.45 -10.92
CA LEU A 134 1.90 -22.04 -10.59
C LEU A 134 3.06 -21.86 -9.61
N LEU A 135 3.14 -22.68 -8.55
CA LEU A 135 4.25 -22.60 -7.59
C LEU A 135 5.59 -22.98 -8.24
N GLN A 136 5.63 -24.02 -9.06
CA GLN A 136 6.84 -24.39 -9.81
C GLN A 136 7.28 -23.29 -10.77
N LEU A 137 6.32 -22.65 -11.46
CA LEU A 137 6.58 -21.52 -12.34
C LEU A 137 7.09 -20.30 -11.57
N TYR A 138 6.43 -19.98 -10.45
CA TYR A 138 6.77 -18.86 -9.58
C TYR A 138 8.18 -18.99 -8.99
N PHE A 139 8.57 -20.21 -8.62
CA PHE A 139 9.89 -20.53 -8.10
C PHE A 139 10.90 -20.98 -9.17
N SER A 140 10.59 -20.78 -10.45
CA SER A 140 11.53 -21.07 -11.52
C SER A 140 12.57 -19.97 -11.68
N GLN A 141 13.79 -20.37 -12.09
CA GLN A 141 14.87 -19.44 -12.48
C GLN A 141 14.64 -18.80 -13.86
N ARG A 142 13.59 -19.22 -14.58
CA ARG A 142 13.24 -18.64 -15.89
C ARG A 142 12.63 -17.26 -15.70
N THR A 143 12.75 -16.43 -16.72
CA THR A 143 11.94 -15.22 -16.82
C THR A 143 10.48 -15.65 -16.86
N VAL A 144 9.69 -15.18 -15.90
CA VAL A 144 8.27 -15.49 -15.80
C VAL A 144 7.52 -14.22 -15.43
N PRO A 145 6.23 -14.08 -15.79
CA PRO A 145 5.42 -12.94 -15.39
C PRO A 145 5.04 -13.04 -13.90
N VAL A 146 6.01 -12.85 -13.01
CA VAL A 146 5.91 -12.99 -11.54
C VAL A 146 4.67 -12.29 -10.97
N ASN A 147 4.45 -11.02 -11.33
CA ASN A 147 3.33 -10.23 -10.84
C ASN A 147 1.97 -10.85 -11.21
N ALA A 148 1.85 -11.45 -12.40
CA ALA A 148 0.59 -12.08 -12.81
C ALA A 148 0.29 -13.32 -11.94
N VAL A 149 1.33 -14.07 -11.55
CA VAL A 149 1.18 -15.21 -10.63
C VAL A 149 0.87 -14.74 -9.22
N GLU A 150 1.47 -13.63 -8.75
CA GLU A 150 1.15 -13.02 -7.46
C GLU A 150 -0.29 -12.53 -7.38
N ASP A 151 -0.83 -11.94 -8.45
CA ASP A 151 -2.22 -11.51 -8.54
C ASP A 151 -3.19 -12.70 -8.37
N VAL A 152 -2.85 -13.87 -8.94
CA VAL A 152 -3.60 -15.11 -8.72
C VAL A 152 -3.57 -15.51 -7.25
N PHE A 153 -2.39 -15.51 -6.62
CA PHE A 153 -2.28 -15.85 -5.20
C PHE A 153 -3.05 -14.87 -4.31
N GLN A 154 -2.98 -13.56 -4.57
CA GLN A 154 -3.73 -12.55 -3.84
C GLN A 154 -5.25 -12.76 -3.94
N SER A 155 -5.74 -13.16 -5.12
CA SER A 155 -7.17 -13.43 -5.30
C SER A 155 -7.60 -14.73 -4.62
N LEU A 156 -6.90 -15.84 -4.88
CA LEU A 156 -7.34 -17.18 -4.53
C LEU A 156 -7.03 -17.58 -3.08
N CYS A 157 -5.96 -17.07 -2.48
CA CYS A 157 -5.57 -17.42 -1.09
C CYS A 157 -6.56 -16.95 -0.01
N THR A 158 -7.57 -16.17 -0.38
CA THR A 158 -8.71 -15.89 0.52
C THR A 158 -9.47 -17.16 0.91
N ASP A 159 -9.43 -18.20 0.06
CA ASP A 159 -10.06 -19.49 0.31
C ASP A 159 -9.14 -20.48 1.04
N GLY A 160 -9.69 -21.23 2.00
CA GLY A 160 -8.94 -22.16 2.85
C GLY A 160 -8.44 -23.41 2.12
N LEU A 161 -9.16 -23.93 1.11
CA LEU A 161 -8.73 -25.11 0.35
C LEU A 161 -7.53 -24.78 -0.56
N ILE A 162 -7.50 -23.57 -1.12
CA ILE A 162 -6.34 -23.07 -1.87
C ILE A 162 -5.13 -22.93 -0.96
N ARG A 163 -5.28 -22.29 0.21
CA ARG A 163 -4.19 -22.18 1.19
C ARG A 163 -3.69 -23.54 1.65
N ARG A 164 -4.59 -24.49 1.90
CA ARG A 164 -4.23 -25.87 2.22
C ARG A 164 -3.40 -26.53 1.11
N ARG A 165 -3.78 -26.34 -0.16
CA ARG A 165 -3.00 -26.87 -1.30
C ARG A 165 -1.58 -26.28 -1.35
N ILE A 166 -1.42 -25.01 -1.01
CA ILE A 166 -0.10 -24.35 -0.99
C ILE A 166 0.71 -24.81 0.23
N LEU A 167 0.14 -24.74 1.43
CA LEU A 167 0.85 -24.94 2.70
C LEU A 167 1.07 -26.42 3.07
N GLU A 168 0.14 -27.31 2.73
CA GLU A 168 0.25 -28.76 3.05
C GLU A 168 0.80 -29.54 1.86
N ASN A 169 0.13 -29.50 0.71
CA ASN A 169 0.51 -30.36 -0.44
C ASN A 169 1.85 -29.93 -1.06
N ASN A 170 2.15 -28.64 -1.06
CA ASN A 170 3.40 -28.08 -1.60
C ASN A 170 4.41 -27.72 -0.49
N TYR A 171 4.22 -28.23 0.73
CA TYR A 171 5.15 -28.04 1.84
C TYR A 171 6.63 -28.30 1.49
N PRO A 172 6.98 -29.41 0.78
CA PRO A 172 8.39 -29.68 0.44
C PRO A 172 9.03 -28.58 -0.40
N LEU A 173 8.30 -28.06 -1.39
CA LEU A 173 8.76 -26.97 -2.26
C LEU A 173 8.95 -25.67 -1.47
N LEU A 174 8.00 -25.33 -0.60
CA LEU A 174 8.11 -24.15 0.27
C LEU A 174 9.32 -24.23 1.20
N ARG A 175 9.61 -25.41 1.75
CA ARG A 175 10.77 -25.64 2.61
C ARG A 175 12.08 -25.50 1.84
N GLU A 176 12.14 -26.06 0.62
CA GLU A 176 13.29 -25.90 -0.27
C GLU A 176 13.56 -24.42 -0.57
N MET A 177 12.52 -23.66 -0.91
CA MET A 177 12.62 -22.23 -1.22
C MET A 177 13.00 -21.38 -0.01
N ARG A 178 12.61 -21.76 1.21
CA ARG A 178 13.11 -21.11 2.44
C ARG A 178 14.62 -21.32 2.62
N SER A 179 15.13 -22.48 2.24
CA SER A 179 16.56 -22.81 2.35
C SER A 179 17.42 -22.43 1.15
N THR A 180 16.85 -21.78 0.13
CA THR A 180 17.57 -21.47 -1.11
C THR A 180 18.67 -20.43 -0.90
N ASP A 181 19.75 -20.55 -1.67
CA ASP A 181 20.81 -19.54 -1.75
C ASP A 181 20.52 -18.45 -2.78
N ASP A 182 19.47 -18.63 -3.60
CA ASP A 182 19.03 -17.65 -4.58
C ASP A 182 18.20 -16.54 -3.92
N ALA A 183 18.76 -15.33 -3.86
CA ALA A 183 18.10 -14.16 -3.26
C ALA A 183 16.77 -13.80 -3.96
N ILE A 184 16.64 -14.04 -5.26
CA ILE A 184 15.41 -13.75 -6.02
C ILE A 184 14.31 -14.74 -5.61
N LEU A 185 14.62 -16.04 -5.60
CA LEU A 185 13.65 -17.07 -5.23
C LEU A 185 13.22 -16.94 -3.76
N PHE A 186 14.16 -16.64 -2.85
CA PHE A 186 13.82 -16.38 -1.46
C PHE A 186 12.97 -15.11 -1.31
N SER A 187 13.24 -14.05 -2.08
CA SER A 187 12.41 -12.84 -2.06
C SER A 187 10.98 -13.13 -2.54
N ARG A 188 10.82 -13.92 -3.61
CA ARG A 188 9.50 -14.42 -4.06
C ARG A 188 8.80 -15.24 -2.97
N TYR A 189 9.55 -16.09 -2.28
CA TYR A 189 9.03 -16.86 -1.15
C TYR A 189 8.47 -15.95 -0.05
N LEU A 190 9.20 -14.90 0.36
CA LEU A 190 8.72 -13.92 1.35
C LEU A 190 7.43 -13.20 0.90
N VAL A 191 7.32 -12.85 -0.39
CA VAL A 191 6.10 -12.24 -0.94
C VAL A 191 4.92 -13.19 -0.85
N LEU A 192 5.08 -14.45 -1.28
CA LEU A 192 4.03 -15.47 -1.14
C LEU A 192 3.63 -15.67 0.33
N MET A 193 4.59 -15.75 1.24
CA MET A 193 4.29 -15.90 2.67
C MET A 193 3.54 -14.68 3.22
N THR A 194 3.81 -13.48 2.71
CA THR A 194 3.06 -12.26 3.10
C THR A 194 1.60 -12.36 2.67
N ILE A 195 1.37 -12.77 1.41
CA ILE A 195 0.03 -12.96 0.85
C ILE A 195 -0.76 -13.98 1.68
N LEU A 196 -0.14 -15.12 2.00
CA LEU A 196 -0.77 -16.15 2.81
C LEU A 196 -1.06 -15.65 4.24
N PHE A 197 -0.10 -14.98 4.88
CA PHE A 197 -0.23 -14.54 6.28
C PHE A 197 -1.43 -13.62 6.51
N ARG A 198 -1.82 -12.84 5.48
CA ARG A 198 -3.03 -11.99 5.51
C ARG A 198 -4.34 -12.77 5.68
N HIS A 199 -4.36 -14.06 5.33
CA HIS A 199 -5.59 -14.86 5.23
C HIS A 199 -5.58 -16.13 6.10
N ILE A 200 -4.42 -16.60 6.56
CA ILE A 200 -4.35 -17.80 7.42
C ILE A 200 -5.05 -17.61 8.76
N ASP A 201 -5.51 -18.72 9.31
CA ASP A 201 -5.87 -18.85 10.71
C ASP A 201 -4.73 -19.47 11.57
N ARG A 202 -5.00 -19.62 12.87
CA ARG A 202 -4.04 -20.18 13.83
C ARG A 202 -3.73 -21.66 13.57
N SER A 203 -4.66 -22.42 13.01
CA SER A 203 -4.47 -23.85 12.72
C SER A 203 -3.60 -24.10 11.49
N GLU A 204 -3.66 -23.18 10.53
CA GLU A 204 -2.84 -23.19 9.31
C GLU A 204 -1.40 -22.68 9.55
N PHE A 205 -1.16 -21.96 10.64
CA PHE A 205 0.12 -21.32 10.90
C PHE A 205 1.24 -22.31 11.23
N GLN A 206 2.25 -22.35 10.36
CA GLN A 206 3.45 -23.14 10.54
C GLN A 206 4.65 -22.22 10.77
N LYS A 207 5.11 -22.09 12.02
CA LYS A 207 6.24 -21.23 12.40
C LYS A 207 7.48 -21.44 11.51
N GLU A 208 7.77 -22.69 11.17
CA GLU A 208 8.89 -23.12 10.31
C GLU A 208 8.77 -22.68 8.84
N LEU A 209 7.65 -22.07 8.43
CA LEU A 209 7.54 -21.41 7.13
C LEU A 209 7.49 -19.89 7.30
N PHE A 210 6.60 -19.40 8.16
CA PHE A 210 6.32 -17.96 8.24
C PHE A 210 7.34 -17.13 9.03
N VAL A 211 8.11 -17.71 9.95
CA VAL A 211 8.98 -16.92 10.82
C VAL A 211 10.44 -17.27 10.55
N PRO A 212 11.19 -16.39 9.86
CA PRO A 212 12.64 -16.52 9.75
C PRO A 212 13.30 -16.60 11.13
N THR A 213 14.42 -17.33 11.25
CA THR A 213 15.19 -17.36 12.48
C THR A 213 16.11 -16.15 12.59
N THR A 214 16.67 -15.92 13.77
CA THR A 214 17.67 -14.85 13.96
C THR A 214 18.89 -15.05 13.06
N GLU A 215 19.31 -16.30 12.88
CA GLU A 215 20.42 -16.68 12.01
C GLU A 215 20.08 -16.37 10.54
N GLU A 216 18.88 -16.71 10.08
CA GLU A 216 18.46 -16.42 8.69
C GLU A 216 18.41 -14.90 8.42
N VAL A 217 17.98 -14.09 9.38
CA VAL A 217 18.03 -12.62 9.27
C VAL A 217 19.47 -12.13 9.13
N LEU A 218 20.40 -12.64 9.94
CA LEU A 218 21.81 -12.26 9.89
C LEU A 218 22.51 -12.77 8.62
N ASP A 219 22.15 -13.96 8.16
CA ASP A 219 22.72 -14.59 6.96
C ASP A 219 22.21 -13.94 5.68
N SER A 220 21.02 -13.31 5.69
CA SER A 220 20.52 -12.56 4.54
C SER A 220 21.50 -11.46 4.09
N LEU A 221 22.19 -10.81 5.03
CA LEU A 221 23.21 -9.79 4.76
C LEU A 221 24.48 -10.34 4.12
N LYS A 222 24.79 -11.63 4.34
CA LYS A 222 25.93 -12.27 3.70
C LYS A 222 25.64 -12.61 2.23
N LYS A 223 24.36 -12.79 1.90
CA LYS A 223 23.90 -13.12 0.55
C LYS A 223 23.76 -11.85 -0.29
N ASP A 224 22.92 -10.91 0.15
CA ASP A 224 22.60 -9.70 -0.59
C ASP A 224 21.92 -8.66 0.32
N ILE A 225 22.33 -7.40 0.27
CA ILE A 225 21.66 -6.29 0.97
C ILE A 225 20.20 -6.12 0.54
N PHE A 226 19.85 -6.39 -0.72
CA PHE A 226 18.47 -6.36 -1.19
C PHE A 226 17.63 -7.47 -0.59
N LEU A 227 18.23 -8.63 -0.30
CA LEU A 227 17.57 -9.71 0.41
C LEU A 227 17.23 -9.29 1.84
N PHE A 228 18.19 -8.67 2.55
CA PHE A 228 17.93 -8.11 3.88
C PHE A 228 16.82 -7.06 3.85
N ILE A 229 16.78 -6.19 2.85
CA ILE A 229 15.69 -5.22 2.67
C ILE A 229 14.33 -5.94 2.54
N ASN A 230 14.27 -7.02 1.76
CA ASN A 230 13.04 -7.81 1.62
C ASN A 230 12.65 -8.54 2.91
N VAL A 231 13.63 -9.03 3.69
CA VAL A 231 13.39 -9.59 5.03
C VAL A 231 12.86 -8.53 5.99
N ALA A 232 13.41 -7.31 6.01
CA ALA A 232 12.91 -6.23 6.86
C ALA A 232 11.49 -5.81 6.49
N LYS A 233 11.18 -5.69 5.19
CA LYS A 233 9.82 -5.44 4.68
C LYS A 233 8.86 -6.56 5.06
N TYR A 234 9.30 -7.80 4.96
CA TYR A 234 8.51 -8.98 5.33
C TYR A 234 8.13 -8.95 6.81
N TYR A 235 9.08 -8.72 7.71
CA TYR A 235 8.80 -8.60 9.15
C TYR A 235 7.87 -7.44 9.47
N ARG A 236 8.03 -6.31 8.78
CA ARG A 236 7.13 -5.17 8.92
C ARG A 236 5.70 -5.56 8.53
N ALA A 237 5.53 -6.23 7.38
CA ALA A 237 4.23 -6.69 6.92
C ALA A 237 3.61 -7.74 7.86
N LEU A 238 4.42 -8.65 8.43
CA LEU A 238 3.95 -9.60 9.44
C LEU A 238 3.40 -8.89 10.68
N LEU A 239 4.09 -7.86 11.18
CA LEU A 239 3.60 -7.07 12.32
C LEU A 239 2.32 -6.31 11.96
N GLU A 240 2.31 -5.61 10.83
CA GLU A 240 1.14 -4.83 10.37
C GLU A 240 -0.09 -5.74 10.22
N HIS A 241 0.03 -6.91 9.59
CA HIS A 241 -1.05 -7.87 9.45
C HIS A 241 -1.42 -8.59 10.75
N ALA A 242 -0.47 -8.76 11.68
CA ALA A 242 -0.75 -9.34 12.98
C ALA A 242 -1.62 -8.42 13.83
N THR A 243 -1.40 -7.11 13.76
CA THR A 243 -2.13 -6.12 14.56
C THR A 243 -3.27 -5.43 13.82
N ASP A 244 -3.55 -5.77 12.56
CA ASP A 244 -4.60 -5.11 11.77
C ASP A 244 -6.00 -5.50 12.29
N PRO A 245 -6.75 -4.57 12.93
CA PRO A 245 -8.09 -4.85 13.43
C PRO A 245 -9.11 -5.00 12.29
N GLY A 246 -8.80 -4.51 11.08
CA GLY A 246 -9.65 -4.57 9.89
C GLY A 246 -9.45 -5.83 9.05
N ALA A 247 -8.53 -6.72 9.42
CA ALA A 247 -8.27 -7.93 8.66
C ALA A 247 -9.46 -8.90 8.68
N ALA A 248 -9.70 -9.57 7.54
CA ALA A 248 -10.67 -10.67 7.48
C ALA A 248 -10.22 -11.79 8.45
N GLY A 249 -11.04 -12.05 9.47
CA GLY A 249 -10.71 -12.98 10.57
C GLY A 249 -10.17 -12.31 11.85
N GLY A 250 -10.04 -10.98 11.88
CA GLY A 250 -9.56 -10.22 13.03
C GLY A 250 -8.02 -10.18 13.14
N PRO A 251 -7.49 -9.53 14.19
CA PRO A 251 -6.05 -9.46 14.44
C PRO A 251 -5.47 -10.85 14.76
N ARG A 252 -4.22 -11.07 14.35
CA ARG A 252 -3.47 -12.33 14.52
C ARG A 252 -2.44 -12.20 15.64
N ASP A 253 -2.85 -11.64 16.78
CA ASP A 253 -1.97 -11.41 17.93
C ASP A 253 -1.28 -12.69 18.43
N TRP A 254 -1.91 -13.85 18.20
CA TRP A 254 -1.33 -15.16 18.50
C TRP A 254 0.03 -15.40 17.81
N ALA A 255 0.29 -14.76 16.65
CA ALA A 255 1.54 -14.88 15.90
C ALA A 255 2.68 -14.07 16.53
N LEU A 256 2.36 -13.00 17.28
CA LEU A 256 3.34 -12.06 17.84
C LEU A 256 4.35 -12.77 18.75
N SER A 257 3.89 -13.74 19.54
CA SER A 257 4.78 -14.55 20.41
C SER A 257 5.92 -15.25 19.66
N TYR A 258 5.77 -15.51 18.36
CA TYR A 258 6.79 -16.11 17.51
C TYR A 258 7.62 -15.06 16.75
N ILE A 259 7.00 -13.94 16.35
CA ILE A 259 7.63 -12.89 15.54
C ILE A 259 8.55 -12.00 16.40
N LEU A 260 8.06 -11.56 17.55
CA LEU A 260 8.72 -10.55 18.39
C LEU A 260 10.14 -10.93 18.84
N PRO A 261 10.44 -12.19 19.24
CA PRO A 261 11.80 -12.56 19.66
C PRO A 261 12.88 -12.35 18.58
N VAL A 262 12.52 -12.39 17.30
CA VAL A 262 13.50 -12.22 16.20
C VAL A 262 13.86 -10.75 15.99
N LEU A 263 13.07 -9.80 16.53
CA LEU A 263 13.33 -8.37 16.38
C LEU A 263 14.67 -7.93 16.99
N HIS A 264 15.19 -8.66 17.98
CA HIS A 264 16.53 -8.42 18.54
C HIS A 264 17.64 -8.57 17.48
N ALA A 265 17.44 -9.37 16.43
CA ALA A 265 18.39 -9.47 15.32
C ALA A 265 18.53 -8.12 14.59
N PHE A 266 17.42 -7.46 14.30
CA PHE A 266 17.41 -6.14 13.66
C PHE A 266 17.99 -5.05 14.57
N GLY A 267 17.69 -5.10 15.88
CA GLY A 267 18.33 -4.23 16.86
C GLY A 267 19.85 -4.42 16.91
N HIS A 268 20.33 -5.67 16.94
CA HIS A 268 21.75 -5.97 16.90
C HIS A 268 22.43 -5.45 15.62
N ILE A 269 21.77 -5.59 14.46
CA ILE A 269 22.27 -5.05 13.20
C ILE A 269 22.37 -3.52 13.27
N TYR A 270 21.37 -2.83 13.82
CA TYR A 270 21.37 -1.37 14.00
C TYR A 270 22.52 -0.88 14.88
N GLU A 271 22.77 -1.55 16.01
CA GLU A 271 23.80 -1.13 16.98
C GLU A 271 25.21 -1.24 16.37
N ASN A 272 25.47 -2.29 15.59
CA ASN A 272 26.80 -2.65 15.13
C ASN A 272 27.14 -2.01 13.76
N LYS A 273 27.13 -0.67 13.73
CA LYS A 273 27.29 0.13 12.50
C LYS A 273 28.54 -0.20 11.69
N GLU A 274 29.65 -0.46 12.37
CA GLU A 274 30.94 -0.79 11.73
C GLU A 274 30.94 -2.18 11.06
N LYS A 275 30.19 -3.13 11.62
CA LYS A 275 30.08 -4.48 11.06
C LYS A 275 29.10 -4.54 9.89
N TYR A 276 28.02 -3.75 9.95
CA TYR A 276 26.93 -3.77 8.98
C TYR A 276 26.80 -2.43 8.23
N ILE A 277 27.91 -1.93 7.69
CA ILE A 277 27.98 -0.62 7.01
C ILE A 277 26.95 -0.52 5.89
N GLU A 278 26.80 -1.57 5.08
CA GLU A 278 25.84 -1.61 3.96
C GLU A 278 24.39 -1.38 4.42
N VAL A 279 24.03 -1.82 5.63
CA VAL A 279 22.70 -1.57 6.19
C VAL A 279 22.51 -0.09 6.46
N HIS A 280 23.52 0.58 7.04
CA HIS A 280 23.45 2.01 7.32
C HIS A 280 23.51 2.88 6.06
N SER A 281 24.13 2.37 4.99
CA SER A 281 24.20 3.05 3.69
C SER A 281 22.95 2.86 2.82
N TYR A 282 22.40 1.64 2.76
CA TYR A 282 21.38 1.28 1.76
C TYR A 282 20.04 0.84 2.36
N ALA A 283 20.02 0.22 3.55
CA ALA A 283 18.81 -0.39 4.11
C ALA A 283 18.25 0.34 5.35
N ARG A 284 18.88 1.45 5.76
CA ARG A 284 18.57 2.17 7.00
C ARG A 284 17.11 2.60 7.09
N ALA A 285 16.53 3.08 5.99
CA ALA A 285 15.14 3.51 5.95
C ALA A 285 14.16 2.34 6.24
N TYR A 286 14.45 1.14 5.74
CA TYR A 286 13.60 -0.04 5.96
C TYR A 286 13.69 -0.54 7.40
N LEU A 287 14.89 -0.51 7.98
CA LEU A 287 15.10 -0.81 9.39
C LEU A 287 14.34 0.16 10.31
N PHE A 288 14.36 1.46 9.99
CA PHE A 288 13.59 2.47 10.71
C PHE A 288 12.09 2.31 10.56
N GLN A 289 11.60 1.93 9.38
CA GLN A 289 10.18 1.61 9.18
C GLN A 289 9.75 0.40 10.01
N LEU A 290 10.58 -0.66 10.08
CA LEU A 290 10.30 -1.82 10.94
C LEU A 290 10.26 -1.41 12.42
N LEU A 291 11.30 -0.72 12.91
CA LEU A 291 11.37 -0.27 14.31
C LEU A 291 10.22 0.68 14.66
N ARG A 292 9.80 1.53 13.72
CA ARG A 292 8.59 2.34 13.85
C ARG A 292 7.39 1.45 14.08
N THR A 293 7.11 0.47 13.22
CA THR A 293 5.98 -0.44 13.39
C THR A 293 6.00 -1.11 14.77
N VAL A 294 7.18 -1.54 15.23
CA VAL A 294 7.33 -2.12 16.59
C VAL A 294 6.98 -1.12 17.70
N SER A 295 7.34 0.16 17.56
CA SER A 295 7.03 1.19 18.56
C SER A 295 5.53 1.46 18.73
N TYR A 296 4.71 1.14 17.72
CA TYR A 296 3.26 1.33 17.73
C TYR A 296 2.48 0.08 18.17
N LEU A 297 3.16 -1.01 18.53
CA LEU A 297 2.50 -2.17 19.14
C LEU A 297 1.87 -1.77 20.49
N GLU A 298 0.77 -2.44 20.85
CA GLU A 298 0.09 -2.18 22.13
C GLU A 298 1.00 -2.47 23.33
N ASP A 299 1.76 -3.56 23.26
CA ASP A 299 2.80 -3.89 24.24
C ASP A 299 4.11 -3.17 23.90
N MET A 300 4.44 -2.18 24.72
CA MET A 300 5.65 -1.36 24.58
C MET A 300 6.93 -2.07 25.08
N GLU A 301 6.84 -3.19 25.80
CA GLU A 301 8.00 -3.78 26.47
C GLU A 301 9.05 -4.27 25.47
N ILE A 302 8.63 -4.88 24.35
CA ILE A 302 9.57 -5.30 23.31
C ILE A 302 10.30 -4.11 22.70
N PHE A 303 9.59 -3.02 22.40
CA PHE A 303 10.25 -1.83 21.88
C PHE A 303 11.20 -1.21 22.91
N ARG A 304 10.83 -1.24 24.19
CA ARG A 304 11.66 -0.80 25.30
C ARG A 304 12.95 -1.62 25.43
N GLU A 305 12.86 -2.93 25.31
CA GLU A 305 14.04 -3.80 25.32
C GLU A 305 14.98 -3.51 24.15
N LEU A 306 14.41 -3.30 22.95
CA LEU A 306 15.20 -2.94 21.77
C LEU A 306 15.90 -1.59 21.95
N ASP A 307 15.19 -0.62 22.52
CA ASP A 307 15.74 0.70 22.79
C ASP A 307 16.89 0.64 23.80
N VAL A 308 16.63 0.10 25.00
CA VAL A 308 17.65 0.03 26.07
C VAL A 308 18.90 -0.72 25.61
N LYS A 309 18.73 -1.81 24.86
CA LYS A 309 19.83 -2.68 24.47
C LYS A 309 20.59 -2.15 23.24
N TYR A 310 19.86 -1.69 22.21
CA TYR A 310 20.42 -1.44 20.89
C TYR A 310 20.27 0.00 20.39
N LEU A 311 19.06 0.59 20.49
CA LEU A 311 18.82 1.91 19.88
C LEU A 311 19.44 3.04 20.72
N ARG A 312 19.34 2.94 22.05
CA ARG A 312 19.82 3.91 23.04
C ARG A 312 19.40 5.33 22.66
N ILE A 313 18.09 5.54 22.56
CA ILE A 313 17.50 6.84 22.25
C ILE A 313 17.97 7.82 23.31
N SER A 314 18.75 8.82 22.87
CA SER A 314 19.40 9.81 23.72
C SER A 314 19.90 10.97 22.85
N SER A 315 20.25 12.09 23.48
CA SER A 315 20.76 13.28 22.80
C SER A 315 22.03 13.03 21.99
N ASP A 316 22.82 12.04 22.40
CA ASP A 316 24.12 11.73 21.81
C ASP A 316 23.99 10.77 20.62
N ASN A 317 22.80 10.20 20.41
CA ASN A 317 22.57 9.34 19.27
C ASN A 317 22.43 10.19 17.98
N PRO A 318 23.24 9.93 16.93
CA PRO A 318 23.17 10.70 15.68
C PRO A 318 21.82 10.61 14.96
N ASP A 319 20.99 9.63 15.32
CA ASP A 319 19.72 9.33 14.68
C ASP A 319 18.53 9.83 15.53
N VAL A 320 18.77 10.51 16.64
CA VAL A 320 17.75 10.96 17.62
C VAL A 320 16.64 11.79 16.98
N MET A 321 16.99 12.70 16.08
CA MET A 321 16.02 13.53 15.36
C MET A 321 15.06 12.69 14.50
N HIS A 322 15.57 11.60 13.93
CA HIS A 322 14.74 10.68 13.16
C HIS A 322 13.83 9.87 14.08
N PHE A 323 14.36 9.38 15.20
CA PHE A 323 13.60 8.65 16.22
C PHE A 323 12.43 9.48 16.77
N MET A 324 12.69 10.73 17.13
CA MET A 324 11.66 11.66 17.59
C MET A 324 10.60 11.95 16.53
N ALA A 325 10.93 11.83 15.24
CA ALA A 325 10.01 12.07 14.13
C ALA A 325 9.13 10.86 13.75
N ILE A 326 9.53 9.64 14.12
CA ILE A 326 8.85 8.43 13.61
C ILE A 326 8.33 7.49 14.69
N PHE A 327 8.93 7.46 15.88
CA PHE A 327 8.52 6.52 16.92
C PHE A 327 7.28 6.98 17.66
N ASN A 328 6.54 6.02 18.22
CA ASN A 328 5.32 6.30 18.96
C ASN A 328 5.51 7.43 19.99
N PRO A 329 4.80 8.56 19.87
CA PRO A 329 5.00 9.71 20.74
C PRO A 329 4.68 9.38 22.21
N MET A 330 3.73 8.47 22.48
CA MET A 330 3.43 8.07 23.85
C MET A 330 4.58 7.25 24.48
N TYR A 331 5.33 6.50 23.68
CA TYR A 331 6.56 5.85 24.15
C TYR A 331 7.62 6.90 24.51
N LEU A 332 7.83 7.90 23.65
CA LEU A 332 8.76 8.99 23.90
C LEU A 332 8.38 9.78 25.16
N TYR A 333 7.08 10.04 25.38
CA TYR A 333 6.57 10.68 26.59
C TYR A 333 6.94 9.91 27.86
N ARG A 334 6.73 8.58 27.85
CA ARG A 334 6.92 7.74 29.04
C ARG A 334 8.38 7.53 29.41
N TYR A 335 9.26 7.40 28.42
CA TYR A 335 10.63 6.94 28.64
C TYR A 335 11.72 7.97 28.29
N HIS A 336 11.38 9.01 27.50
CA HIS A 336 12.33 9.99 26.95
C HIS A 336 11.81 11.44 27.06
N LEU A 337 11.17 11.75 28.19
CA LEU A 337 10.58 13.06 28.47
C LEU A 337 11.61 14.21 28.41
N ASP A 338 12.84 13.92 28.80
CA ASP A 338 13.98 14.83 28.76
C ASP A 338 14.32 15.27 27.32
N LEU A 339 14.22 14.36 26.34
CA LEU A 339 14.43 14.72 24.93
C LEU A 339 13.31 15.62 24.40
N LEU A 340 12.06 15.33 24.77
CA LEU A 340 10.91 16.14 24.37
C LEU A 340 10.99 17.57 24.92
N THR A 341 11.46 17.72 26.16
CA THR A 341 11.57 19.03 26.82
C THR A 341 12.80 19.83 26.41
N SER A 342 13.93 19.17 26.13
CA SER A 342 15.20 19.84 25.84
C SER A 342 15.47 20.12 24.37
N GLN A 343 14.92 19.32 23.44
CA GLN A 343 15.28 19.41 22.02
C GLN A 343 14.17 19.92 21.11
N VAL A 344 12.90 19.76 21.47
CA VAL A 344 11.80 20.13 20.57
C VAL A 344 11.68 21.65 20.47
N THR A 345 11.91 22.17 19.26
CA THR A 345 11.82 23.60 18.96
C THR A 345 10.93 23.83 17.75
N VAL A 346 10.15 24.92 17.75
CA VAL A 346 9.31 25.31 16.62
C VAL A 346 10.16 26.00 15.54
N LYS A 347 10.67 25.19 14.60
CA LYS A 347 11.47 25.63 13.43
C LYS A 347 11.22 24.67 12.25
N PRO A 348 11.45 25.11 10.99
CA PRO A 348 11.24 24.27 9.80
C PRO A 348 11.98 22.93 9.85
N SER A 349 13.23 22.92 10.30
CA SER A 349 14.04 21.68 10.40
C SER A 349 13.50 20.65 11.40
N PHE A 350 12.58 21.05 12.28
CA PHE A 350 11.95 20.19 13.28
C PHE A 350 10.54 19.74 12.89
N LEU A 351 10.02 20.13 11.72
CA LEU A 351 8.65 19.79 11.32
C LEU A 351 8.31 18.29 11.38
N PRO A 352 9.19 17.35 10.99
CA PRO A 352 8.91 15.92 11.15
C PRO A 352 8.68 15.53 12.62
N VAL A 353 9.47 16.09 13.54
CA VAL A 353 9.32 15.87 14.99
C VAL A 353 8.05 16.51 15.51
N LEU A 354 7.76 17.76 15.12
CA LEU A 354 6.55 18.46 15.52
C LEU A 354 5.30 17.71 15.05
N LYS A 355 5.32 17.16 13.83
CA LYS A 355 4.22 16.34 13.31
C LYS A 355 3.91 15.15 14.23
N ASN A 356 4.95 14.44 14.63
CA ASN A 356 4.83 13.28 15.50
C ASN A 356 4.37 13.66 16.92
N VAL A 357 4.99 14.67 17.53
CA VAL A 357 4.68 15.16 18.88
C VAL A 357 3.26 15.72 18.99
N VAL A 358 2.76 16.38 17.94
CA VAL A 358 1.37 16.87 17.91
C VAL A 358 0.34 15.73 17.88
N SER A 359 0.71 14.54 17.36
CA SER A 359 -0.26 13.45 17.17
C SER A 359 -0.75 12.78 18.47
N CYS A 360 -0.11 13.06 19.60
CA CYS A 360 -0.49 12.54 20.91
C CYS A 360 -0.74 13.70 21.90
N PRO A 361 -1.86 13.69 22.65
CA PRO A 361 -2.19 14.76 23.58
C PRO A 361 -1.11 15.03 24.64
N GLU A 362 -0.55 13.98 25.22
CA GLU A 362 0.44 14.08 26.30
C GLU A 362 1.75 14.72 25.82
N THR A 363 2.21 14.36 24.63
CA THR A 363 3.38 15.00 24.02
C THR A 363 3.08 16.41 23.52
N PHE A 364 1.85 16.66 23.06
CA PHE A 364 1.43 18.00 22.64
C PHE A 364 1.46 19.00 23.79
N GLU A 365 1.01 18.64 24.99
CA GLU A 365 1.05 19.53 26.15
C GLU A 365 2.48 19.95 26.54
N ILE A 366 3.49 19.12 26.26
CA ILE A 366 4.90 19.50 26.45
C ILE A 366 5.34 20.54 25.40
N LEU A 367 4.89 20.41 24.16
CA LEU A 367 5.22 21.31 23.05
C LEU A 367 4.50 22.66 23.17
N LYS A 368 3.29 22.66 23.72
CA LYS A 368 2.36 23.81 23.76
C LYS A 368 2.99 25.13 24.22
N PRO A 369 3.84 25.20 25.27
CA PRO A 369 4.47 26.46 25.67
C PRO A 369 5.41 27.07 24.62
N ALA A 370 6.04 26.25 23.78
CA ALA A 370 6.91 26.71 22.70
C ALA A 370 6.14 27.08 21.42
N LEU A 371 4.90 26.60 21.28
CA LEU A 371 4.06 26.75 20.10
C LEU A 371 3.33 28.10 20.06
N THR A 372 4.09 29.19 20.07
CA THR A 372 3.53 30.56 20.07
C THR A 372 3.24 31.06 18.65
N ALA A 373 2.30 32.01 18.54
CA ALA A 373 2.01 32.66 17.26
C ALA A 373 3.27 33.28 16.60
N SER A 374 4.15 33.91 17.39
CA SER A 374 5.40 34.47 16.89
C SER A 374 6.36 33.41 16.35
N ALA A 375 6.45 32.25 17.01
CA ALA A 375 7.30 31.14 16.57
C ALA A 375 6.76 30.46 15.30
N ILE A 376 5.44 30.48 15.08
CA ILE A 376 4.84 29.93 13.85
C ILE A 376 5.00 30.93 12.70
N LEU A 377 4.59 32.18 12.91
CA LEU A 377 4.52 33.20 11.85
C LEU A 377 5.88 33.63 11.30
N ILE A 378 6.98 33.36 12.02
CA ILE A 378 8.35 33.60 11.52
C ILE A 378 8.78 32.57 10.45
N MET A 379 8.11 31.41 10.36
CA MET A 379 8.43 30.40 9.37
C MET A 379 7.93 30.81 7.97
N PRO A 380 8.53 30.30 6.87
CA PRO A 380 7.95 30.44 5.54
C PRO A 380 6.51 29.92 5.49
N TYR A 381 5.64 30.55 4.68
CA TYR A 381 4.21 30.23 4.68
C TYR A 381 3.91 28.76 4.31
N SER A 382 4.68 28.17 3.39
CA SER A 382 4.60 26.73 3.08
C SER A 382 4.80 25.86 4.32
N GLU A 383 5.83 26.16 5.12
CA GLU A 383 6.14 25.45 6.37
C GLU A 383 5.11 25.72 7.47
N GLN A 384 4.51 26.91 7.49
CA GLN A 384 3.35 27.17 8.35
C GLN A 384 2.18 26.26 7.97
N MET A 385 1.86 26.12 6.68
CA MET A 385 0.77 25.24 6.22
C MET A 385 1.04 23.77 6.54
N VAL A 386 2.30 23.33 6.48
CA VAL A 386 2.69 21.98 6.89
C VAL A 386 2.39 21.74 8.38
N LEU A 387 2.75 22.70 9.25
CA LEU A 387 2.48 22.60 10.69
C LEU A 387 0.99 22.70 11.01
N LEU A 388 0.28 23.64 10.38
CA LEU A 388 -1.16 23.84 10.56
C LEU A 388 -1.97 22.66 10.03
N GLY A 389 -1.54 22.01 8.95
CA GLY A 389 -2.11 20.76 8.49
C GLY A 389 -2.07 19.68 9.58
N GLN A 390 -0.99 19.62 10.37
CA GLN A 390 -0.93 18.72 11.50
C GLN A 390 -1.80 19.18 12.68
N LEU A 391 -1.73 20.46 13.07
CA LEU A 391 -2.48 20.98 14.21
C LEU A 391 -3.99 20.86 14.01
N SER A 392 -4.47 21.00 12.78
CA SER A 392 -5.88 20.82 12.41
C SER A 392 -6.32 19.34 12.35
N SER A 393 -5.38 18.38 12.34
CA SER A 393 -5.71 16.96 12.18
C SER A 393 -6.18 16.27 13.47
N TYR A 394 -5.94 16.88 14.65
CA TYR A 394 -6.31 16.28 15.94
C TYR A 394 -7.17 17.25 16.78
N PRO A 395 -8.12 16.74 17.60
CA PRO A 395 -9.00 17.58 18.41
C PRO A 395 -8.27 18.51 19.38
N HIS A 396 -7.32 17.98 20.17
CA HIS A 396 -6.60 18.75 21.20
C HIS A 396 -5.76 19.90 20.61
N SER A 397 -5.13 19.67 19.46
CA SER A 397 -4.33 20.69 18.79
C SER A 397 -5.18 21.67 17.99
N THR A 398 -6.34 21.24 17.46
CA THR A 398 -7.30 22.15 16.81
C THR A 398 -7.88 23.13 17.81
N GLU A 399 -8.27 22.64 18.99
CA GLU A 399 -8.79 23.48 20.06
C GLU A 399 -7.78 24.57 20.45
N TYR A 400 -6.51 24.20 20.64
CA TYR A 400 -5.43 25.15 20.91
C TYR A 400 -5.25 26.17 19.77
N LEU A 401 -5.23 25.71 18.52
CA LEU A 401 -5.09 26.59 17.35
C LEU A 401 -6.20 27.65 17.30
N VAL A 402 -7.44 27.25 17.57
CA VAL A 402 -8.63 28.11 17.50
C VAL A 402 -8.72 29.09 18.67
N GLN A 403 -8.40 28.64 19.88
CA GLN A 403 -8.60 29.42 21.11
C GLN A 403 -7.37 30.27 21.48
N GLU A 404 -6.16 29.74 21.30
CA GLU A 404 -4.93 30.32 21.85
C GLU A 404 -4.03 30.95 20.76
N LEU A 405 -4.27 30.66 19.48
CA LEU A 405 -3.48 31.17 18.35
C LEU A 405 -4.28 32.01 17.33
N PRO A 406 -5.05 33.03 17.75
CA PRO A 406 -5.91 33.80 16.86
C PRO A 406 -5.15 34.51 15.73
N LYS A 407 -3.91 34.98 15.99
CA LYS A 407 -3.07 35.61 14.95
C LYS A 407 -2.70 34.65 13.82
N VAL A 408 -2.53 33.38 14.14
CA VAL A 408 -2.20 32.34 13.15
C VAL A 408 -3.44 32.02 12.31
N MET A 409 -4.61 31.95 12.95
CA MET A 409 -5.90 31.81 12.27
C MET A 409 -6.19 32.99 11.32
N SER A 410 -5.94 34.23 11.76
CA SER A 410 -6.04 35.40 10.89
C SER A 410 -5.10 35.32 9.69
N ASN A 411 -3.83 34.93 9.89
CA ASN A 411 -2.89 34.76 8.79
C ASN A 411 -3.28 33.62 7.82
N LEU A 412 -3.90 32.55 8.32
CA LEU A 412 -4.43 31.46 7.48
C LEU A 412 -5.54 31.98 6.55
N ILE A 413 -6.46 32.80 7.07
CA ILE A 413 -7.63 33.31 6.33
C ILE A 413 -7.23 34.47 5.42
N CYS A 414 -6.65 35.53 5.97
CA CYS A 414 -6.40 36.78 5.26
C CYS A 414 -5.15 36.71 4.37
N ASN A 415 -4.24 35.77 4.66
CA ASN A 415 -2.97 35.60 3.96
C ASN A 415 -2.24 36.93 3.75
N GLU A 416 -1.71 37.49 4.85
CA GLU A 416 -1.08 38.82 4.89
C GLU A 416 0.12 38.96 3.94
N ASN A 417 0.68 37.84 3.47
CA ASN A 417 1.84 37.77 2.59
C ASN A 417 1.51 37.85 1.09
N GLY A 418 0.24 38.02 0.72
CA GLY A 418 -0.20 38.13 -0.67
C GLY A 418 -0.50 36.80 -1.36
N PRO A 419 -0.94 36.79 -2.63
CA PRO A 419 -1.47 35.61 -3.29
C PRO A 419 -0.45 34.45 -3.37
N ILE A 420 -0.90 33.25 -3.02
CA ILE A 420 -0.08 32.03 -3.07
C ILE A 420 -0.02 31.56 -4.51
N THR A 421 1.20 31.40 -5.04
CA THR A 421 1.45 30.92 -6.40
C THR A 421 1.88 29.45 -6.44
N GLU A 422 2.39 28.92 -5.33
CA GLU A 422 2.89 27.55 -5.22
C GLU A 422 1.72 26.55 -5.05
N PRO A 423 1.54 25.59 -5.99
CA PRO A 423 0.42 24.66 -5.94
C PRO A 423 0.38 23.79 -4.67
N GLU A 424 1.54 23.32 -4.20
CA GLU A 424 1.62 22.48 -2.99
C GLU A 424 1.15 23.24 -1.74
N THR A 425 1.52 24.52 -1.63
CA THR A 425 1.10 25.39 -0.53
C THR A 425 -0.42 25.64 -0.56
N ILE A 426 -1.02 25.75 -1.75
CA ILE A 426 -2.48 25.86 -1.91
C ILE A 426 -3.18 24.58 -1.45
N GLU A 427 -2.70 23.41 -1.89
CA GLU A 427 -3.29 22.13 -1.49
C GLU A 427 -3.18 21.88 0.02
N LEU A 428 -2.03 22.20 0.62
CA LEU A 428 -1.85 22.13 2.07
C LEU A 428 -2.80 23.08 2.80
N ARG A 429 -2.89 24.33 2.35
CA ARG A 429 -3.80 25.34 2.90
C ARG A 429 -5.26 24.87 2.81
N LYS A 430 -5.67 24.35 1.65
CA LYS A 430 -6.99 23.76 1.42
C LYS A 430 -7.28 22.63 2.41
N LYS A 431 -6.33 21.71 2.61
CA LYS A 431 -6.46 20.62 3.58
C LYS A 431 -6.62 21.14 5.02
N VAL A 432 -5.94 22.23 5.39
CA VAL A 432 -6.14 22.86 6.71
C VAL A 432 -7.59 23.34 6.86
N PHE A 433 -8.14 24.01 5.84
CA PHE A 433 -9.54 24.43 5.85
C PHE A 433 -10.50 23.24 5.93
N GLU A 434 -10.29 22.19 5.12
CA GLU A 434 -11.09 20.97 5.16
C GLU A 434 -11.11 20.37 6.56
N ASN A 435 -9.95 20.20 7.19
CA ASN A 435 -9.82 19.68 8.55
C ASN A 435 -10.56 20.54 9.58
N LEU A 436 -10.42 21.87 9.52
CA LEU A 436 -11.07 22.79 10.47
C LEU A 436 -12.59 22.81 10.28
N LEU A 437 -13.08 22.77 9.03
CA LEU A 437 -14.51 22.79 8.71
C LEU A 437 -15.23 21.46 9.02
N LEU A 438 -14.51 20.40 9.41
CA LEU A 438 -15.12 19.22 10.03
C LEU A 438 -15.70 19.54 11.42
N TYR A 439 -15.22 20.59 12.08
CA TYR A 439 -15.72 21.03 13.38
C TYR A 439 -16.94 21.93 13.22
N SER A 440 -17.88 21.85 14.17
CA SER A 440 -19.12 22.62 14.12
C SER A 440 -18.88 24.13 14.27
N ALA A 441 -19.83 24.93 13.78
CA ALA A 441 -19.83 26.39 13.95
C ALA A 441 -19.73 26.82 15.43
N THR A 442 -20.21 25.99 16.37
CA THR A 442 -20.06 26.23 17.81
C THR A 442 -18.62 26.12 18.30
N VAL A 443 -17.83 25.19 17.74
CA VAL A 443 -16.42 24.99 18.10
C VAL A 443 -15.54 26.03 17.42
N LEU A 444 -15.79 26.31 16.15
CA LEU A 444 -15.03 27.31 15.39
C LEU A 444 -15.43 28.76 15.72
N ASN A 445 -16.64 28.96 16.26
CA ASN A 445 -17.17 30.25 16.70
C ASN A 445 -16.96 31.36 15.64
N VAL A 446 -16.18 32.39 15.97
CA VAL A 446 -15.88 33.54 15.11
C VAL A 446 -15.12 33.18 13.83
N TRP A 447 -14.53 31.99 13.77
CA TRP A 447 -13.75 31.53 12.63
C TRP A 447 -14.58 30.78 11.58
N TYR A 448 -15.79 30.32 11.91
CA TYR A 448 -16.56 29.46 11.01
C TYR A 448 -16.85 30.10 9.65
N GLU A 449 -17.49 31.28 9.65
CA GLU A 449 -17.84 31.98 8.39
C GLU A 449 -16.59 32.39 7.58
N PRO A 450 -15.55 33.02 8.17
CA PRO A 450 -14.33 33.34 7.42
C PRO A 450 -13.60 32.13 6.83
N LEU A 451 -13.58 30.99 7.53
CA LEU A 451 -12.98 29.75 7.02
C LEU A 451 -13.79 29.20 5.84
N LEU A 452 -15.12 29.22 5.93
CA LEU A 452 -16.01 28.71 4.89
C LEU A 452 -15.95 29.58 3.62
N ASP A 453 -15.93 30.90 3.77
CA ASP A 453 -15.81 31.85 2.67
C ASP A 453 -14.49 31.64 1.92
N GLU A 454 -13.37 31.60 2.64
CA GLU A 454 -12.06 31.44 2.02
C GLU A 454 -11.86 30.05 1.40
N TYR A 455 -12.38 29.00 2.04
CA TYR A 455 -12.40 27.66 1.45
C TYR A 455 -13.20 27.61 0.15
N THR A 456 -14.35 28.28 0.12
CA THR A 456 -15.18 28.41 -1.09
C THR A 456 -14.44 29.20 -2.18
N ASN A 457 -13.72 30.25 -1.81
CA ASN A 457 -12.89 31.03 -2.73
C ASN A 457 -11.81 30.16 -3.38
N ILE A 458 -11.11 29.36 -2.58
CA ILE A 458 -10.06 28.44 -3.06
C ILE A 458 -10.65 27.39 -4.02
N CYS A 459 -11.78 26.79 -3.68
CA CYS A 459 -12.38 25.72 -4.49
C CYS A 459 -13.08 26.22 -5.76
N SER A 460 -13.70 27.40 -5.69
CA SER A 460 -14.57 27.91 -6.77
C SER A 460 -13.91 28.99 -7.62
N GLY A 461 -12.73 29.50 -7.24
CA GLY A 461 -12.05 30.60 -7.90
C GLY A 461 -12.83 31.93 -7.86
N LYS A 462 -13.84 32.05 -7.00
CA LYS A 462 -14.61 33.29 -6.81
C LYS A 462 -13.95 34.10 -5.71
N THR A 463 -13.53 35.32 -5.97
CA THR A 463 -13.08 36.25 -4.92
C THR A 463 -14.31 36.81 -4.20
N SER A 464 -14.62 36.32 -3.00
CA SER A 464 -15.51 37.02 -2.08
C SER A 464 -14.69 38.03 -1.26
N PHE A 465 -15.08 39.30 -1.31
CA PHE A 465 -14.50 40.34 -0.45
C PHE A 465 -15.39 40.49 0.78
N VAL A 466 -14.93 40.06 1.95
CA VAL A 466 -15.55 40.42 3.22
C VAL A 466 -14.49 41.01 4.14
N ARG A 467 -14.67 42.29 4.49
CA ARG A 467 -13.93 42.98 5.56
C ARG A 467 -14.42 42.43 6.90
N THR A 468 -13.51 41.92 7.73
CA THR A 468 -13.78 41.65 9.14
C THR A 468 -13.98 42.99 9.86
N GLU A 469 -15.22 43.33 10.24
CA GLU A 469 -15.46 44.45 11.16
C GLU A 469 -15.22 43.96 12.59
N VAL A 470 -14.12 44.40 13.18
CA VAL A 470 -13.90 44.29 14.63
C VAL A 470 -14.85 45.29 15.28
N VAL A 471 -15.86 44.80 15.99
CA VAL A 471 -16.72 45.66 16.83
C VAL A 471 -15.90 46.03 18.07
N ASP A 472 -15.33 47.23 18.05
CA ASP A 472 -14.77 47.88 19.24
C ASP A 472 -15.91 48.14 20.24
N MET A 473 -16.09 47.24 21.21
CA MET A 473 -16.83 47.57 22.43
C MET A 473 -15.86 48.12 23.47
N TYR A 474 -15.61 49.43 23.39
CA TYR A 474 -15.26 50.25 24.55
C TYR A 474 -16.04 51.57 24.51
N LEU A 475 -17.15 51.62 25.26
CA LEU A 475 -17.47 52.61 26.30
C LEU A 475 -18.78 52.27 26.99
#